data_AF-A0A2N5A4W2-F1
#
_entry.id   AF-A0A2N5A4W2-F1
#
_cell.length_a   1.000
_cell.length_b   1.000
_cell.length_c   1.000
_cell.angle_alpha   90.00
_cell.angle_beta   90.00
_cell.angle_gamma   90.00
#
_symmetry.space_group_name_H-M   'P 1'
#
loop_
_entity.id
_entity.type
_entity.pdbx_description
1 polymer ?
#
loop_
_entity_poly.entity_id
_entity_poly.type
_entity_poly.pdbx_seq_one_letter_code
_entity_poly.pdbx_strand_id
1 'polypeptide(L)'
;GLFPSLYTSAAQLKALGISGDSDEKRRAAIDVGISRLLQMQLENGGFALWDKEGPEEYWLTAYAMDFLVRAGEQGYSVPVNAINKGNERLLRYLQEPGLMTVRYSDDAQASRFAAQAYAALVLARQQKAPLGALREIWSRHDQARSGLPLLQLGIALKTMGDAPRGDEAMKLAVATPRQDENGWLGDYGSPLRDDALKLALLEENKLLPEVQN
;
A
#
# COMPACT_ATOMS: atom_id res chain seq x y z
N GLY A 1 2.90 -14.16 -8.98
CA GLY A 1 2.34 -12.79 -9.00
C GLY A 1 3.47 -11.79 -9.16
N LEU A 2 3.19 -10.58 -9.66
CA LEU A 2 4.24 -9.59 -9.97
C LEU A 2 5.02 -9.10 -8.73
N PHE A 3 4.33 -8.86 -7.61
CA PHE A 3 4.94 -8.37 -6.37
C PHE A 3 6.02 -9.32 -5.81
N PRO A 4 5.73 -10.63 -5.57
CA PRO A 4 6.77 -11.56 -5.13
C PRO A 4 7.94 -11.68 -6.13
N SER A 5 7.65 -11.55 -7.43
CA SER A 5 8.68 -11.60 -8.47
C SER A 5 9.64 -10.40 -8.41
N LEU A 6 9.30 -9.27 -7.77
CA LEU A 6 10.24 -8.16 -7.57
C LEU A 6 11.37 -8.52 -6.60
N TYR A 7 11.09 -9.36 -5.61
CA TYR A 7 11.99 -9.61 -4.47
C TYR A 7 12.66 -10.99 -4.46
N THR A 8 12.30 -11.85 -5.43
CA THR A 8 12.81 -13.22 -5.51
C THR A 8 13.76 -13.39 -6.69
N SER A 9 14.72 -14.32 -6.54
CA SER A 9 15.58 -14.82 -7.61
C SER A 9 15.39 -16.32 -7.83
N ALA A 10 15.82 -16.82 -8.98
CA ALA A 10 15.80 -18.26 -9.27
C ALA A 10 16.57 -19.08 -8.21
N ALA A 11 17.67 -18.53 -7.70
CA ALA A 11 18.47 -19.16 -6.64
C ALA A 11 17.71 -19.27 -5.32
N GLN A 12 17.02 -18.21 -4.90
CA GLN A 12 16.21 -18.20 -3.67
C GLN A 12 15.02 -19.16 -3.77
N LEU A 13 14.31 -19.14 -4.90
CA LEU A 13 13.18 -20.07 -5.13
C LEU A 13 13.65 -21.53 -5.06
N LYS A 14 14.78 -21.84 -5.70
CA LYS A 14 15.40 -23.18 -5.64
C LYS A 14 15.79 -23.58 -4.22
N ALA A 15 16.37 -22.67 -3.43
CA ALA A 15 16.74 -22.92 -2.05
C ALA A 15 15.52 -23.23 -1.15
N LEU A 16 14.37 -22.64 -1.47
CA LEU A 16 13.09 -22.89 -0.78
C LEU A 16 12.33 -24.11 -1.32
N GLY A 17 12.85 -24.82 -2.31
CA GLY A 17 12.15 -25.94 -2.96
C GLY A 17 10.96 -25.51 -3.83
N ILE A 18 10.92 -24.24 -4.25
CA ILE A 18 9.85 -23.68 -5.08
C ILE A 18 10.32 -23.67 -6.53
N SER A 19 9.54 -24.31 -7.41
CA SER A 19 9.77 -24.24 -8.87
C SER A 19 9.48 -22.83 -9.38
N GLY A 20 10.35 -22.30 -10.23
CA GLY A 20 10.22 -20.96 -10.79
C GLY A 20 10.82 -20.82 -12.18
N ASP A 21 10.52 -19.71 -12.84
CA ASP A 21 11.12 -19.30 -14.11
C ASP A 21 12.58 -18.85 -13.93
N SER A 22 13.33 -18.74 -15.04
CA SER A 22 14.65 -18.08 -15.02
C SER A 22 14.52 -16.60 -14.67
N ASP A 23 15.60 -15.99 -14.20
CA ASP A 23 15.60 -14.57 -13.83
C ASP A 23 15.30 -13.66 -15.03
N GLU A 24 15.74 -14.02 -16.24
CA GLU A 24 15.45 -13.27 -17.47
C GLU A 24 13.95 -13.32 -17.80
N LYS A 25 13.36 -14.52 -17.76
CA LYS A 25 11.93 -14.70 -18.03
C LYS A 25 11.06 -14.01 -16.97
N ARG A 26 11.47 -14.08 -15.70
CA ARG A 26 10.83 -13.36 -14.59
C ARG A 26 10.89 -11.84 -14.80
N ARG A 27 12.05 -11.30 -15.18
CA ARG A 27 12.21 -9.86 -15.47
C ARG A 27 11.31 -9.43 -16.63
N ALA A 28 11.30 -10.17 -17.74
CA ALA A 28 10.42 -9.88 -18.87
C ALA A 28 8.93 -9.92 -18.49
N ALA A 29 8.52 -10.87 -17.64
CA ALA A 29 7.14 -10.92 -17.14
C ALA A 29 6.77 -9.69 -16.30
N ILE A 30 7.72 -9.11 -15.56
CA ILE A 30 7.50 -7.87 -14.80
C ILE A 30 7.34 -6.67 -15.73
N ASP A 31 8.15 -6.55 -16.78
CA ASP A 31 8.02 -5.46 -17.77
C ASP A 31 6.64 -5.50 -18.47
N VAL A 32 6.18 -6.70 -18.83
CA VAL A 32 4.82 -6.90 -19.38
C VAL A 32 3.76 -6.54 -18.33
N GLY A 33 3.97 -6.94 -17.08
CA GLY A 33 3.08 -6.62 -15.95
C GLY A 33 2.94 -5.12 -15.69
N ILE A 34 4.05 -4.38 -15.67
CA ILE A 34 4.08 -2.92 -15.57
C ILE A 34 3.30 -2.31 -16.73
N SER A 35 3.57 -2.74 -17.96
CA SER A 35 2.86 -2.26 -19.15
C SER A 35 1.35 -2.49 -19.05
N ARG A 36 0.92 -3.65 -18.53
CA ARG A 36 -0.49 -3.97 -18.32
C ARG A 36 -1.12 -3.11 -17.22
N LEU A 37 -0.44 -2.86 -16.10
CA LEU A 37 -0.92 -1.98 -15.04
C LEU A 37 -1.17 -0.57 -15.59
N LEU A 38 -0.22 -0.04 -16.36
CA LEU A 38 -0.32 1.31 -16.94
C LEU A 38 -1.49 1.47 -17.92
N GLN A 39 -1.94 0.40 -18.58
CA GLN A 39 -3.16 0.44 -19.41
C GLN A 39 -4.45 0.63 -18.60
N MET A 40 -4.42 0.38 -17.28
CA MET A 40 -5.54 0.57 -16.36
C MET A 40 -5.45 1.90 -15.61
N GLN A 41 -4.42 2.72 -15.88
CA GLN A 41 -4.30 4.05 -15.30
C GLN A 41 -5.29 5.00 -15.99
N LEU A 42 -6.12 5.66 -15.18
CA LEU A 42 -7.08 6.66 -15.57
C LEU A 42 -6.38 7.98 -15.94
N GLU A 43 -7.09 8.84 -16.68
CA GLU A 43 -6.56 10.17 -17.05
C GLU A 43 -6.20 11.03 -15.83
N ASN A 44 -6.96 10.87 -14.75
CA ASN A 44 -6.79 11.56 -13.47
C ASN A 44 -5.63 11.00 -12.61
N GLY A 45 -4.91 9.96 -13.08
CA GLY A 45 -3.78 9.34 -12.40
C GLY A 45 -4.11 8.15 -11.50
N GLY A 46 -5.39 7.94 -11.18
CA GLY A 46 -5.86 6.76 -10.45
C GLY A 46 -5.82 5.49 -11.30
N PHE A 47 -6.17 4.35 -10.72
CA PHE A 47 -6.29 3.08 -11.41
C PHE A 47 -7.70 2.52 -11.24
N ALA A 48 -8.18 1.88 -12.30
CA ALA A 48 -9.42 1.10 -12.29
C ALA A 48 -9.12 -0.40 -12.30
N LEU A 49 -10.13 -1.22 -12.02
CA LEU A 49 -9.95 -2.66 -11.80
C LEU A 49 -9.59 -3.45 -13.08
N TRP A 50 -10.16 -3.06 -14.23
CA TRP A 50 -10.08 -3.87 -15.46
C TRP A 50 -9.54 -3.12 -16.67
N ASP A 51 -9.94 -1.85 -16.80
CA ASP A 51 -9.58 -0.96 -17.90
C ASP A 51 -9.70 0.50 -17.45
N LYS A 52 -9.16 1.42 -18.26
CA LYS A 52 -9.12 2.85 -17.99
C LYS A 52 -10.46 3.60 -18.10
N GLU A 53 -11.54 2.92 -18.50
CA GLU A 53 -12.89 3.50 -18.61
C GLU A 53 -13.76 3.13 -17.39
N GLY A 54 -13.30 2.18 -16.58
CA GLY A 54 -13.93 1.77 -15.34
C GLY A 54 -13.87 2.81 -14.21
N PRO A 55 -14.63 2.57 -13.12
CA PRO A 55 -14.55 3.39 -11.93
C PRO A 55 -13.17 3.28 -11.28
N GLU A 56 -12.75 4.37 -10.64
CA GLU A 56 -11.50 4.39 -9.89
C GLU A 56 -11.58 3.52 -8.63
N GLU A 57 -10.53 2.72 -8.42
CA GLU A 57 -10.35 1.89 -7.24
C GLU A 57 -9.26 2.50 -6.34
N TYR A 58 -9.68 3.18 -5.27
CA TYR A 58 -8.76 4.01 -4.46
C TYR A 58 -7.68 3.18 -3.74
N TRP A 59 -8.07 2.07 -3.10
CA TRP A 59 -7.12 1.19 -2.43
C TRP A 59 -6.18 0.50 -3.44
N LEU A 60 -6.71 0.08 -4.59
CA LEU A 60 -5.89 -0.51 -5.66
C LEU A 60 -4.99 0.51 -6.37
N THR A 61 -5.37 1.79 -6.39
CA THR A 61 -4.50 2.86 -6.86
C THR A 61 -3.27 2.97 -5.96
N ALA A 62 -3.44 2.95 -4.63
CA ALA A 62 -2.33 2.90 -3.70
C ALA A 62 -1.49 1.62 -3.88
N TYR A 63 -2.13 0.46 -4.06
CA TYR A 63 -1.45 -0.82 -4.29
C TYR A 63 -0.62 -0.85 -5.59
N ALA A 64 -1.19 -0.36 -6.70
CA ALA A 64 -0.51 -0.27 -7.99
C ALA A 64 0.66 0.72 -7.92
N MET A 65 0.47 1.86 -7.24
CA MET A 65 1.54 2.82 -7.03
C MET A 65 2.66 2.27 -6.14
N ASP A 66 2.35 1.52 -5.07
CA ASP A 66 3.37 0.85 -4.25
C ASP A 66 4.22 -0.09 -5.10
N PHE A 67 3.56 -0.93 -5.92
CA PHE A 67 4.24 -1.83 -6.86
C PHE A 67 5.14 -1.07 -7.82
N LEU A 68 4.64 -0.01 -8.47
CA LEU A 68 5.37 0.73 -9.49
C LEU A 68 6.58 1.49 -8.91
N VAL A 69 6.42 2.07 -7.72
CA VAL A 69 7.53 2.72 -6.99
C VAL A 69 8.60 1.69 -6.63
N ARG A 70 8.21 0.56 -6.01
CA ARG A 70 9.11 -0.54 -5.66
C ARG A 70 9.78 -1.15 -6.90
N ALA A 71 9.08 -1.28 -8.02
CA ALA A 71 9.66 -1.74 -9.28
C ALA A 71 10.77 -0.79 -9.77
N GLY A 72 10.56 0.53 -9.66
CA GLY A 72 11.61 1.52 -9.92
C GLY A 72 12.83 1.34 -9.02
N GLU A 73 12.62 1.10 -7.71
CA GLU A 73 13.69 0.81 -6.74
C GLU A 73 14.49 -0.47 -7.09
N GLN A 74 13.85 -1.46 -7.73
CA GLN A 74 14.48 -2.69 -8.21
C GLN A 74 15.10 -2.56 -9.62
N GLY A 75 15.11 -1.36 -10.20
CA GLY A 75 15.73 -1.05 -11.49
C GLY A 75 14.87 -1.35 -12.72
N TYR A 76 13.56 -1.55 -12.57
CA TYR A 76 12.64 -1.65 -13.71
C TYR A 76 12.27 -0.25 -14.22
N SER A 77 12.08 -0.13 -15.53
CA SER A 77 11.69 1.15 -16.15
C SER A 77 10.20 1.41 -15.95
N VAL A 78 9.86 2.49 -15.26
CA VAL A 78 8.48 2.97 -15.11
C VAL A 78 8.39 4.41 -15.62
N PRO A 79 7.43 4.75 -16.50
CA PRO A 79 7.29 6.11 -17.02
C PRO A 79 7.10 7.15 -15.90
N VAL A 80 7.97 8.16 -15.85
CA VAL A 80 7.96 9.22 -14.82
C VAL A 80 6.61 9.94 -14.77
N ASN A 81 5.99 10.21 -15.92
CA ASN A 81 4.67 10.85 -15.99
C ASN A 81 3.58 10.02 -15.29
N ALA A 82 3.62 8.69 -15.43
CA ALA A 82 2.66 7.80 -14.77
C ALA A 82 2.81 7.85 -13.24
N ILE A 83 4.06 7.84 -12.76
CA ILE A 83 4.38 7.98 -11.33
C ILE A 83 3.96 9.35 -10.79
N ASN A 84 4.20 10.43 -11.52
CA ASN A 84 3.82 11.77 -11.10
C ASN A 84 2.30 11.92 -10.97
N LYS A 85 1.55 11.52 -12.00
CA LYS A 85 0.08 11.53 -11.95
C LYS A 85 -0.48 10.66 -10.82
N GLY A 86 0.08 9.48 -10.62
CA GLY A 86 -0.32 8.60 -9.52
C GLY A 86 -0.04 9.22 -8.15
N ASN A 87 1.13 9.84 -7.96
CA ASN A 87 1.47 10.55 -6.72
C ASN A 87 0.56 11.76 -6.47
N GLU A 88 0.25 12.54 -7.49
CA GLU A 88 -0.75 13.63 -7.42
C GLU A 88 -2.11 13.08 -6.99
N ARG A 89 -2.51 11.90 -7.52
CA ARG A 89 -3.76 11.27 -7.14
C ARG A 89 -3.77 10.79 -5.69
N LEU A 90 -2.69 10.13 -5.24
CA LEU A 90 -2.53 9.73 -3.84
C LEU A 90 -2.55 10.94 -2.89
N LEU A 91 -1.95 12.06 -3.29
CA LEU A 91 -1.96 13.29 -2.49
C LEU A 91 -3.38 13.83 -2.32
N ARG A 92 -4.20 13.77 -3.38
CA ARG A 92 -5.63 14.12 -3.28
C ARG A 92 -6.38 13.19 -2.33
N TYR A 93 -6.02 11.90 -2.23
CA TYR A 93 -6.63 11.02 -1.23
C TYR A 93 -6.34 11.49 0.20
N LEU A 94 -5.11 11.96 0.47
CA LEU A 94 -4.74 12.46 1.80
C LEU A 94 -5.50 13.74 2.15
N GLN A 95 -5.67 14.64 1.18
CA GLN A 95 -6.19 16.00 1.39
C GLN A 95 -7.71 16.10 1.27
N GLU A 96 -8.34 15.30 0.40
CA GLU A 96 -9.74 15.42 0.03
C GLU A 96 -10.45 14.05 0.14
N PRO A 97 -10.63 13.47 1.35
CA PRO A 97 -11.23 12.14 1.50
C PRO A 97 -12.67 12.06 0.95
N GLY A 98 -13.38 13.19 0.87
CA GLY A 98 -14.72 13.28 0.29
C GLY A 98 -14.78 12.94 -1.20
N LEU A 99 -13.65 12.96 -1.93
CA LEU A 99 -13.59 12.52 -3.32
C LEU A 99 -13.79 11.02 -3.49
N MET A 100 -13.56 10.24 -2.43
CA MET A 100 -13.63 8.79 -2.49
C MET A 100 -15.09 8.34 -2.35
N THR A 101 -15.69 7.97 -3.49
CA THR A 101 -17.02 7.36 -3.56
C THR A 101 -16.89 5.84 -3.43
N VAL A 102 -16.87 5.35 -2.19
CA VAL A 102 -16.77 3.91 -1.90
C VAL A 102 -18.15 3.28 -2.06
N ARG A 103 -18.37 2.56 -3.18
CA ARG A 103 -19.72 2.12 -3.62
C ARG A 103 -20.24 0.85 -2.94
N TYR A 104 -19.34 -0.06 -2.59
CA TYR A 104 -19.69 -1.42 -2.16
C TYR A 104 -19.26 -1.74 -0.73
N SER A 105 -18.85 -0.72 0.04
CA SER A 105 -18.37 -0.93 1.40
C SER A 105 -19.50 -0.83 2.42
N ASP A 106 -19.47 -1.73 3.40
CA ASP A 106 -20.35 -1.71 4.56
C ASP A 106 -19.91 -0.68 5.62
N ASP A 107 -18.66 -0.21 5.58
CA ASP A 107 -18.12 0.89 6.40
C ASP A 107 -17.27 1.83 5.53
N ALA A 108 -17.93 2.83 4.93
CA ALA A 108 -17.28 3.78 4.04
C ALA A 108 -16.24 4.68 4.75
N GLN A 109 -16.32 4.85 6.08
CA GLN A 109 -15.29 5.60 6.82
C GLN A 109 -14.02 4.76 6.94
N ALA A 110 -14.16 3.50 7.33
CA ALA A 110 -13.05 2.56 7.41
C ALA A 110 -12.36 2.33 6.06
N SER A 111 -13.12 2.20 4.97
CA SER A 111 -12.55 2.06 3.62
C SER A 111 -11.72 3.27 3.20
N ARG A 112 -12.21 4.48 3.47
CA ARG A 112 -11.47 5.71 3.18
C ARG A 112 -10.21 5.78 4.04
N PHE A 113 -10.31 5.46 5.33
CA PHE A 113 -9.17 5.42 6.22
C PHE A 113 -8.09 4.45 5.71
N ALA A 114 -8.48 3.24 5.28
CA ALA A 114 -7.57 2.25 4.73
C ALA A 114 -6.88 2.72 3.44
N ALA A 115 -7.61 3.32 2.51
CA ALA A 115 -7.04 3.88 1.28
C ALA A 115 -6.10 5.07 1.57
N GLN A 116 -6.47 5.96 2.50
CA GLN A 116 -5.63 7.09 2.92
C GLN A 116 -4.34 6.63 3.60
N ALA A 117 -4.43 5.69 4.53
CA ALA A 117 -3.27 5.15 5.25
C ALA A 117 -2.28 4.46 4.31
N TYR A 118 -2.78 3.70 3.33
CA TYR A 118 -1.91 3.05 2.36
C TYR A 118 -1.27 4.07 1.40
N ALA A 119 -2.05 5.04 0.90
CA ALA A 119 -1.53 6.15 0.09
C ALA A 119 -0.46 6.95 0.85
N ALA A 120 -0.66 7.18 2.16
CA ALA A 120 0.28 7.86 3.03
C ALA A 120 1.61 7.10 3.11
N LEU A 121 1.59 5.78 3.28
CA LEU A 121 2.80 4.95 3.28
C LEU A 121 3.57 5.07 1.96
N VAL A 122 2.87 4.95 0.82
CA VAL A 122 3.49 5.00 -0.51
C VAL A 122 4.11 6.37 -0.80
N LEU A 123 3.45 7.45 -0.37
CA LEU A 123 3.99 8.80 -0.50
C LEU A 123 5.14 9.07 0.48
N ALA A 124 5.07 8.55 1.70
CA ALA A 124 6.10 8.73 2.72
C ALA A 124 7.41 8.03 2.33
N ARG A 125 7.34 6.84 1.71
CA ARG A 125 8.50 6.16 1.10
C ARG A 125 9.26 7.05 0.12
N GLN A 126 8.53 7.89 -0.61
CA GLN A 126 9.09 8.83 -1.58
C GLN A 126 9.37 10.23 -0.98
N GLN A 127 9.21 10.42 0.33
CA GLN A 127 9.31 11.73 1.01
C GLN A 127 8.33 12.79 0.47
N LYS A 128 7.17 12.37 -0.01
CA LYS A 128 6.14 13.21 -0.64
C LYS A 128 4.87 13.37 0.19
N ALA A 129 4.77 12.75 1.36
CA ALA A 129 3.59 12.84 2.21
C ALA A 129 3.64 14.09 3.12
N PRO A 130 2.72 15.06 2.99
CA PRO A 130 2.72 16.23 3.86
C PRO A 130 2.36 15.86 5.30
N LEU A 131 3.20 16.24 6.27
CA LEU A 131 3.03 15.84 7.66
C LEU A 131 1.69 16.31 8.28
N GLY A 132 1.20 17.48 7.87
CA GLY A 132 -0.12 17.98 8.27
C GLY A 132 -1.27 17.06 7.86
N ALA A 133 -1.21 16.51 6.64
CA ALA A 133 -2.23 15.57 6.16
C ALA A 133 -2.16 14.24 6.91
N LEU A 134 -0.95 13.74 7.23
CA LEU A 134 -0.79 12.53 8.03
C LEU A 134 -1.38 12.69 9.44
N ARG A 135 -1.16 13.84 10.07
CA ARG A 135 -1.74 14.17 11.38
C ARG A 135 -3.26 14.25 11.35
N GLU A 136 -3.82 14.78 10.26
CA GLU A 136 -5.28 14.85 10.06
C GLU A 136 -5.91 13.48 9.78
N ILE A 137 -5.18 12.55 9.18
CA ILE A 137 -5.65 11.15 9.10
C ILE A 137 -5.58 10.51 10.48
N TRP A 138 -4.49 10.73 11.24
CA TRP A 138 -4.31 10.19 12.59
C TRP A 138 -5.37 10.66 13.59
N SER A 139 -5.92 11.87 13.45
CA SER A 139 -6.99 12.37 14.32
C SER A 139 -8.27 11.52 14.24
N ARG A 140 -8.43 10.71 13.18
CA ARG A 140 -9.57 9.82 12.90
C ARG A 140 -9.20 8.33 12.95
N HIS A 141 -8.18 7.96 13.72
CA HIS A 141 -7.67 6.58 13.81
C HIS A 141 -8.69 5.58 14.35
N ASP A 142 -9.72 6.04 15.06
CA ASP A 142 -10.87 5.25 15.53
C ASP A 142 -11.76 4.72 14.39
N GLN A 143 -11.60 5.26 13.17
CA GLN A 143 -12.25 4.74 11.96
C GLN A 143 -11.59 3.44 11.45
N ALA A 144 -10.42 3.07 11.95
CA ALA A 144 -9.76 1.84 11.55
C ALA A 144 -10.56 0.60 12.01
N ARG A 145 -10.72 -0.36 11.10
CA ARG A 145 -11.31 -1.69 11.36
C ARG A 145 -10.29 -2.83 11.26
N SER A 146 -9.02 -2.47 11.12
CA SER A 146 -7.87 -3.36 11.12
C SER A 146 -6.64 -2.62 11.61
N GLY A 147 -5.70 -3.34 12.22
CA GLY A 147 -4.39 -2.82 12.58
C GLY A 147 -3.50 -2.45 11.39
N LEU A 148 -3.69 -3.04 10.21
CA LEU A 148 -2.84 -2.78 9.04
C LEU A 148 -2.78 -1.29 8.65
N PRO A 149 -3.91 -0.58 8.42
CA PRO A 149 -3.85 0.84 8.05
C PRO A 149 -3.26 1.72 9.17
N LEU A 150 -3.44 1.35 10.44
CA LEU A 150 -2.80 2.05 11.56
C LEU A 150 -1.27 1.91 11.51
N LEU A 151 -0.77 0.71 11.20
CA LEU A 151 0.66 0.47 11.04
C LEU A 151 1.23 1.25 9.85
N GLN A 152 0.55 1.22 8.69
CA GLN A 152 0.95 1.96 7.50
C GLN A 152 1.04 3.47 7.78
N LEU A 153 0.05 4.02 8.47
CA LEU A 153 0.05 5.42 8.88
C LEU A 153 1.14 5.74 9.91
N GLY A 154 1.38 4.84 10.86
CA GLY A 154 2.44 4.99 11.87
C GLY A 154 3.84 5.03 11.25
N ILE A 155 4.10 4.14 10.29
CA ILE A 155 5.35 4.14 9.51
C ILE A 155 5.46 5.44 8.71
N ALA A 156 4.38 5.89 8.07
CA ALA A 156 4.38 7.15 7.31
C ALA A 156 4.69 8.35 8.21
N LEU A 157 4.05 8.47 9.38
CA LEU A 157 4.29 9.53 10.36
C LEU A 157 5.75 9.54 10.82
N LYS A 158 6.29 8.38 11.18
CA LYS A 158 7.68 8.24 11.63
C LYS A 158 8.68 8.59 10.52
N THR A 159 8.42 8.12 9.30
CA THR A 159 9.23 8.40 8.10
C THR A 159 9.28 9.88 7.74
N MET A 160 8.18 10.61 8.00
CA MET A 160 8.08 12.05 7.76
C MET A 160 8.44 12.91 8.99
N GLY A 161 8.93 12.30 10.09
CA GLY A 161 9.49 13.01 11.25
C GLY A 161 8.59 13.20 12.46
N ASP A 162 7.39 12.63 12.52
CA ASP A 162 6.53 12.62 13.72
C ASP A 162 6.58 11.26 14.41
N ALA A 163 7.74 10.99 15.04
CA ALA A 163 7.97 9.74 15.76
C ALA A 163 6.96 9.49 16.91
N PRO A 164 6.57 10.48 17.75
CA PRO A 164 5.62 10.24 18.83
C PRO A 164 4.28 9.67 18.35
N ARG A 165 3.65 10.30 17.35
CA ARG A 165 2.39 9.77 16.78
C ARG A 165 2.61 8.48 15.98
N GLY A 166 3.77 8.37 15.32
CA GLY A 166 4.16 7.13 14.64
C GLY A 166 4.16 5.94 15.59
N ASP A 167 4.82 6.07 16.75
CA ASP A 167 4.92 5.02 17.75
C ASP A 167 3.57 4.71 18.42
N GLU A 168 2.73 5.73 18.68
CA GLU A 168 1.34 5.54 19.14
C GLU A 168 0.51 4.72 18.14
N ALA A 169 0.57 5.08 16.85
CA ALA A 169 -0.14 4.39 15.78
C ALA A 169 0.29 2.94 15.62
N MET A 170 1.60 2.66 15.73
CA MET A 170 2.13 1.30 15.66
C MET A 170 1.73 0.46 16.87
N LYS A 171 1.75 1.04 18.08
CA LYS A 171 1.26 0.36 19.28
C LYS A 171 -0.23 0.00 19.15
N LEU A 172 -1.03 0.93 18.65
CA LEU A 172 -2.45 0.69 18.40
C LEU A 172 -2.66 -0.36 17.30
N ALA A 173 -1.84 -0.37 16.26
CA ALA A 173 -1.93 -1.33 15.16
C ALA A 173 -1.79 -2.79 15.62
N VAL A 174 -0.94 -3.07 16.60
CA VAL A 174 -0.77 -4.41 17.17
C VAL A 174 -1.98 -4.81 18.02
N ALA A 175 -2.60 -3.84 18.71
CA ALA A 175 -3.75 -4.07 19.58
C ALA A 175 -5.09 -4.16 18.84
N THR A 176 -5.16 -3.71 17.58
CA THR A 176 -6.40 -3.67 16.79
C THR A 176 -6.50 -4.92 15.89
N PRO A 177 -7.34 -5.91 16.23
CA PRO A 177 -7.63 -7.03 15.34
C PRO A 177 -8.43 -6.54 14.13
N ARG A 178 -8.37 -7.31 13.04
CA ARG A 178 -9.25 -7.09 11.89
C ARG A 178 -10.68 -7.50 12.23
N GLN A 179 -11.63 -6.62 11.94
CA GLN A 179 -13.06 -6.88 12.16
C GLN A 179 -13.72 -7.38 10.87
N ASP A 180 -13.45 -8.64 10.49
CA ASP A 180 -13.97 -9.23 9.24
C ASP A 180 -15.42 -9.71 9.31
N GLU A 181 -15.97 -9.86 10.51
CA GLU A 181 -17.37 -10.27 10.70
C GLU A 181 -18.36 -9.17 10.25
N ASN A 182 -17.88 -7.95 10.02
CA ASN A 182 -18.69 -6.75 9.84
C ASN A 182 -18.90 -6.32 8.36
N GLY A 183 -18.52 -7.17 7.40
CA GLY A 183 -18.79 -6.91 5.98
C GLY A 183 -17.57 -6.53 5.14
N TRP A 184 -17.81 -6.12 3.90
CA TRP A 184 -16.76 -5.83 2.93
C TRP A 184 -16.21 -4.40 3.10
N LEU A 185 -14.91 -4.28 3.36
CA LEU A 185 -14.23 -2.98 3.53
C LEU A 185 -13.61 -2.43 2.24
N GLY A 186 -13.63 -3.16 1.12
CA GLY A 186 -13.05 -2.70 -0.15
C GLY A 186 -11.51 -2.61 -0.16
N ASP A 187 -10.83 -3.18 0.83
CA ASP A 187 -9.37 -3.15 0.99
C ASP A 187 -8.69 -4.46 0.58
N TYR A 188 -9.45 -5.39 -0.01
CA TYR A 188 -9.01 -6.72 -0.46
C TYR A 188 -8.34 -7.53 0.66
N GLY A 189 -8.77 -7.29 1.90
CA GLY A 189 -8.15 -7.85 3.10
C GLY A 189 -8.80 -9.10 3.67
N SER A 190 -8.05 -9.69 4.60
CA SER A 190 -8.43 -10.79 5.48
C SER A 190 -7.47 -10.76 6.69
N PRO A 191 -7.72 -11.51 7.78
CA PRO A 191 -6.87 -11.42 8.96
C PRO A 191 -5.47 -11.92 8.63
N LEU A 192 -5.40 -13.02 7.88
CA LEU A 192 -4.15 -13.60 7.38
C LEU A 192 -3.38 -12.62 6.48
N ARG A 193 -4.05 -11.92 5.57
CA ARG A 193 -3.42 -10.93 4.68
C ARG A 193 -2.85 -9.79 5.50
N ASP A 194 -3.64 -9.26 6.42
CA ASP A 194 -3.24 -8.10 7.24
C ASP A 194 -2.10 -8.45 8.19
N ASP A 195 -2.10 -9.63 8.81
CA ASP A 195 -1.00 -10.08 9.67
C ASP A 195 0.29 -10.31 8.89
N ALA A 196 0.22 -10.93 7.71
CA ALA A 196 1.40 -11.12 6.86
C ALA A 196 2.01 -9.79 6.40
N LEU A 197 1.17 -8.83 5.98
CA LEU A 197 1.64 -7.50 5.59
C LEU A 197 2.17 -6.69 6.78
N LYS A 198 1.55 -6.79 7.96
CA LYS A 198 2.08 -6.14 9.17
C LYS A 198 3.46 -6.67 9.51
N LEU A 199 3.67 -7.98 9.47
CA LEU A 199 4.96 -8.60 9.70
C LEU A 199 6.01 -8.10 8.69
N ALA A 200 5.69 -8.11 7.41
CA ALA A 200 6.59 -7.64 6.36
C ALA A 200 6.96 -6.16 6.53
N LEU A 201 5.99 -5.30 6.87
CA LEU A 201 6.24 -3.87 7.11
C LEU A 201 7.10 -3.63 8.35
N LEU A 202 6.90 -4.39 9.43
CA LEU A 202 7.73 -4.29 10.63
C LEU A 202 9.17 -4.73 10.35
N GLU A 203 9.37 -5.81 9.60
CA GLU A 203 10.69 -6.29 9.20
C GLU A 203 11.40 -5.27 8.29
N GLU A 204 10.72 -4.81 7.23
CA GLU A 204 11.25 -3.87 6.25
C GLU A 204 11.72 -2.56 6.88
N ASN A 205 11.03 -2.10 7.92
CA ASN A 205 11.33 -0.86 8.63
C ASN A 205 12.20 -1.07 9.88
N LYS A 206 12.66 -2.30 10.16
CA LYS A 206 13.45 -2.67 11.35
C LYS A 206 12.77 -2.30 12.67
N LEU A 207 11.46 -2.55 12.74
CA LEU A 207 10.57 -2.23 13.85
C LEU A 207 10.13 -3.47 14.63
N LEU A 208 10.65 -4.65 14.29
CA LEU A 208 10.44 -5.84 15.12
C LEU A 208 11.09 -5.61 16.49
N PRO A 209 10.40 -5.95 17.60
CA PRO A 209 11.01 -5.87 18.92
C PRO A 209 12.27 -6.73 18.95
N GLU A 210 13.37 -6.20 19.52
CA GLU A 210 14.52 -7.03 19.85
C GLU A 210 14.02 -8.17 20.75
N VAL A 211 14.21 -9.41 20.30
CA VAL A 211 13.86 -10.59 21.09
C VAL A 211 14.73 -10.53 22.35
N GLN A 212 14.13 -10.13 23.47
CA GLN A 212 14.74 -10.31 24.78
C GLN A 212 14.79 -11.82 25.05
N ASN A 213 15.94 -12.42 24.78
CA ASN A 213 16.31 -13.75 25.30
C ASN A 213 16.66 -13.65 26.79
#